data_AF-A0A382M712-F1
#
_entry.id   AF-A0A382M712-F1
#
_cell.length_a   1.000
_cell.length_b   1.000
_cell.length_c   1.000
_cell.angle_alpha   90.00
_cell.angle_beta   90.00
_cell.angle_gamma   90.00
#
_symmetry.space_group_name_H-M   'P 1'
#
loop_
_entity.id
_entity.type
_entity.pdbx_description
1 polymer ?
#
loop_
_entity_poly.entity_id
_entity_poly.type
_entity_poly.pdbx_seq_one_letter_code
_entity_poly.pdbx_strand_id
1 'polypeptide(L)'
;MFGKIEAAKKAIADGANVNAKKDDGETPLHWATVEAMDSGSKKVIELLISKGADVNAKIVAGRKKGMTPLAIANMFSNKEIADLLRKHGAK
;
A
#
# COMPACT_ATOMS: atom_id res chain seq x y z
N MET A 1 -5.60 -4.21 15.95
CA MET A 1 -5.16 -4.48 14.56
C MET A 1 -6.04 -5.46 13.79
N PHE A 2 -6.83 -6.35 14.41
CA PHE A 2 -7.75 -7.24 13.67
C PHE A 2 -8.83 -6.50 12.84
N GLY A 3 -9.26 -5.31 13.27
CA GLY A 3 -10.26 -4.53 12.56
C GLY A 3 -9.82 -3.99 11.19
N LYS A 4 -8.53 -3.62 11.01
CA LYS A 4 -8.04 -3.02 9.74
C LYS A 4 -8.11 -4.02 8.58
N ILE A 5 -7.71 -5.28 8.82
CA ILE A 5 -7.71 -6.32 7.79
C ILE A 5 -9.13 -6.76 7.41
N GLU A 6 -10.03 -6.91 8.40
CA GLU A 6 -11.42 -7.30 8.11
C GLU A 6 -12.20 -6.18 7.42
N ALA A 7 -11.95 -4.91 7.79
CA ALA A 7 -12.52 -3.77 7.08
C ALA A 7 -12.03 -3.71 5.62
N ALA A 8 -10.74 -3.94 5.38
CA ALA A 8 -10.17 -3.98 4.02
C ALA A 8 -10.78 -5.13 3.19
N LYS A 9 -10.90 -6.33 3.76
CA LYS A 9 -11.56 -7.47 3.11
C LYS A 9 -13.00 -7.15 2.74
N LYS A 10 -13.78 -6.60 3.68
CA LYS A 10 -15.18 -6.25 3.44
C LYS A 10 -15.30 -5.20 2.33
N ALA A 11 -14.52 -4.12 2.40
CA ALA A 11 -14.55 -3.08 1.38
C ALA A 11 -14.25 -3.64 -0.02
N ILE A 12 -13.23 -4.51 -0.15
CA ILE A 12 -12.90 -5.16 -1.42
C ILE A 12 -14.03 -6.09 -1.88
N ALA A 13 -14.65 -6.84 -0.97
CA ALA A 13 -15.80 -7.69 -1.28
C ALA A 13 -17.03 -6.89 -1.73
N ASP A 14 -17.22 -5.68 -1.18
CA ASP A 14 -18.27 -4.74 -1.58
C ASP A 14 -17.93 -4.00 -2.91
N GLY A 15 -16.81 -4.33 -3.56
CA GLY A 15 -16.43 -3.78 -4.87
C GLY A 15 -15.52 -2.55 -4.81
N ALA A 16 -14.89 -2.25 -3.67
CA ALA A 16 -13.93 -1.16 -3.60
C ALA A 16 -12.77 -1.36 -4.59
N ASN A 17 -12.42 -0.30 -5.31
CA ASN A 17 -11.27 -0.31 -6.21
C ASN A 17 -9.97 -0.27 -5.40
N VAL A 18 -9.18 -1.35 -5.45
CA VAL A 18 -7.88 -1.47 -4.77
C VAL A 18 -6.83 -0.45 -5.25
N ASN A 19 -7.03 0.12 -6.44
CA ASN A 19 -6.21 1.15 -7.06
C ASN A 19 -6.91 2.51 -7.08
N ALA A 20 -7.92 2.73 -6.23
CA ALA A 20 -8.50 4.06 -6.06
C ALA A 20 -7.41 5.08 -5.77
N LYS A 21 -7.53 6.28 -6.36
CA LYS A 21 -6.56 7.36 -6.20
C LYS A 21 -7.24 8.55 -5.56
N LYS A 22 -6.57 9.17 -4.59
CA LYS A 22 -6.90 10.55 -4.19
C LYS A 22 -6.45 11.53 -5.28
N ASP A 23 -6.80 12.80 -5.12
CA ASP A 23 -6.47 13.88 -6.07
C ASP A 23 -4.95 14.03 -6.29
N ASP A 24 -4.15 13.66 -5.29
CA ASP A 24 -2.69 13.67 -5.38
C ASP A 24 -2.09 12.38 -5.96
N GLY A 25 -2.92 11.39 -6.30
CA GLY A 25 -2.51 10.09 -6.83
C GLY A 25 -2.19 9.03 -5.76
N GLU A 26 -2.35 9.34 -4.48
CA GLU A 26 -2.10 8.38 -3.40
C GLU A 26 -3.12 7.23 -3.45
N THR A 27 -2.63 5.99 -3.35
CA THR A 27 -3.44 4.74 -3.43
C THR A 27 -3.57 4.08 -2.05
N PRO A 28 -4.50 3.13 -1.86
CA PRO A 28 -4.56 2.32 -0.65
C PRO A 28 -3.21 1.67 -0.26
N LEU A 29 -2.40 1.27 -1.26
CA LEU A 29 -1.10 0.67 -1.01
C LEU A 29 -0.07 1.66 -0.45
N HIS A 30 -0.12 2.94 -0.86
CA HIS A 30 0.70 3.99 -0.23
C HIS A 30 0.34 4.16 1.25
N TRP A 31 -0.96 4.25 1.56
CA TRP A 31 -1.46 4.37 2.94
C TRP A 31 -1.06 3.17 3.79
N ALA A 32 -1.30 1.96 3.30
CA ALA A 32 -0.95 0.74 4.01
C ALA A 32 0.56 0.66 4.30
N THR A 33 1.40 1.18 3.40
CA THR A 33 2.86 1.22 3.57
C THR A 33 3.31 2.26 4.60
N VAL A 34 2.67 3.43 4.65
CA VAL A 34 2.92 4.43 5.72
C VAL A 34 2.56 3.86 7.09
N GLU A 35 1.47 3.12 7.17
CA GLU A 35 0.92 2.55 8.41
C GLU A 35 1.57 1.21 8.82
N ALA A 36 2.61 0.76 8.12
CA ALA A 36 3.19 -0.58 8.27
C ALA A 36 4.08 -0.76 9.51
N MET A 37 3.57 -0.41 10.69
CA MET A 37 4.28 -0.50 11.96
C MET A 37 4.03 -1.82 12.70
N ASP A 38 3.13 -2.66 12.17
CA ASP A 38 2.68 -3.88 12.84
C ASP A 38 2.31 -5.00 11.84
N SER A 39 2.12 -6.21 12.38
CA SER A 39 1.80 -7.41 11.61
C SER A 39 0.41 -7.38 10.94
N GLY A 40 -0.54 -6.60 11.46
CA GLY A 40 -1.85 -6.40 10.86
C GLY A 40 -1.75 -5.54 9.59
N SER A 41 -0.94 -4.49 9.63
CA SER A 41 -0.69 -3.61 8.49
C SER A 41 0.06 -4.34 7.37
N LYS A 42 0.98 -5.25 7.71
CA LYS A 42 1.59 -6.17 6.72
C LYS A 42 0.55 -7.03 6.00
N LYS A 43 -0.40 -7.62 6.73
CA LYS A 43 -1.48 -8.42 6.12
C LYS A 43 -2.36 -7.59 5.18
N VAL A 44 -2.58 -6.30 5.48
CA VAL A 44 -3.32 -5.41 4.57
C VAL A 44 -2.52 -5.18 3.28
N ILE A 45 -1.20 -4.98 3.36
CA ILE A 45 -0.34 -4.85 2.18
C ILE A 45 -0.39 -6.12 1.32
N GLU A 46 -0.21 -7.29 1.93
CA GLU A 46 -0.30 -8.59 1.24
C GLU A 46 -1.67 -8.77 0.57
N LEU A 47 -2.76 -8.42 1.27
CA LEU A 47 -4.11 -8.47 0.72
C LEU A 47 -4.24 -7.56 -0.50
N LEU A 48 -3.84 -6.28 -0.40
CA LEU A 48 -3.95 -5.33 -1.50
C LEU A 48 -3.16 -5.82 -2.73
N ILE A 49 -1.92 -6.28 -2.54
CA ILE A 49 -1.09 -6.84 -3.62
C ILE A 49 -1.77 -8.07 -4.24
N SER A 50 -2.30 -8.99 -3.42
CA SER A 50 -3.01 -10.19 -3.91
C SER A 50 -4.26 -9.88 -4.72
N LYS A 51 -4.82 -8.69 -4.55
CA LYS A 51 -6.01 -8.19 -5.27
C LYS A 51 -5.65 -7.28 -6.44
N GLY A 52 -4.37 -7.19 -6.81
CA GLY A 52 -3.92 -6.45 -7.99
C GLY A 52 -3.64 -4.97 -7.74
N ALA A 53 -3.29 -4.59 -6.51
CA ALA A 53 -2.78 -3.25 -6.26
C ALA A 53 -1.49 -2.99 -7.06
N ASP A 54 -1.41 -1.82 -7.71
CA ASP A 54 -0.24 -1.39 -8.45
C ASP A 54 0.90 -1.03 -7.49
N VAL A 55 1.86 -1.93 -7.35
CA VAL A 55 3.05 -1.78 -6.50
C VAL A 55 3.98 -0.65 -6.95
N ASN A 56 3.83 -0.17 -8.18
CA ASN A 56 4.63 0.90 -8.78
C ASN A 56 3.84 2.22 -8.93
N ALA A 57 2.64 2.31 -8.35
CA ALA A 57 1.85 3.52 -8.37
C ALA A 57 2.67 4.70 -7.84
N LYS A 58 2.53 5.87 -8.48
CA LYS A 58 3.24 7.09 -8.09
C LYS A 58 2.25 8.15 -7.65
N ILE A 59 2.55 8.80 -6.54
CA ILE A 59 1.91 10.07 -6.18
C ILE A 59 2.28 11.10 -7.25
N VAL A 60 1.28 11.81 -7.79
CA VAL A 60 1.43 12.70 -8.95
C VAL A 60 1.56 14.18 -8.59
N ALA A 61 1.14 14.57 -7.38
CA ALA A 61 1.15 15.96 -6.93
C ALA A 61 1.59 16.12 -5.47
N GLY A 62 1.80 17.38 -5.05
CA GLY A 62 2.15 17.72 -3.68
C GLY A 62 3.58 17.34 -3.27
N ARG A 63 3.85 17.42 -1.95
CA ARG A 63 5.19 17.22 -1.38
C ARG A 63 5.74 15.81 -1.54
N LYS A 64 4.87 14.81 -1.70
CA LYS A 64 5.25 13.41 -1.89
C LYS A 64 5.29 13.01 -3.38
N LYS A 65 5.25 13.98 -4.31
CA LYS A 65 5.25 13.71 -5.76
C LYS A 65 6.40 12.77 -6.13
N GLY A 66 6.08 11.74 -6.91
CA GLY A 66 7.01 10.72 -7.37
C GLY A 66 7.25 9.57 -6.40
N MET A 67 6.79 9.66 -5.15
CA MET A 67 6.90 8.54 -4.21
C MET A 67 6.06 7.35 -4.69
N THR A 68 6.68 6.17 -4.65
CA THR A 68 6.04 4.86 -4.80
C THR A 68 5.87 4.22 -3.42
N PRO A 69 5.07 3.15 -3.29
CA PRO A 69 5.05 2.35 -2.07
C PRO A 69 6.46 1.92 -1.63
N LEU A 70 7.32 1.49 -2.56
CA LEU A 70 8.69 1.09 -2.23
C LEU A 70 9.53 2.28 -1.71
N ALA A 71 9.38 3.47 -2.30
CA ALA A 71 10.06 4.67 -1.82
C ALA A 71 9.64 5.03 -0.39
N ILE A 72 8.34 4.89 -0.06
CA ILE A 72 7.82 5.08 1.30
C ILE A 72 8.43 4.05 2.27
N ALA A 73 8.42 2.77 1.91
CA ALA A 73 9.00 1.71 2.75
C ALA A 73 10.48 1.98 3.06
N ASN A 74 11.26 2.38 2.06
CA ASN A 74 12.68 2.74 2.25
C ASN A 74 12.84 4.00 3.12
N MET A 75 12.00 5.02 2.94
CA MET A 75 12.03 6.25 3.75
C MET A 75 11.84 5.96 5.25
N PHE A 76 10.97 5.01 5.59
CA PHE A 76 10.75 4.56 6.97
C PHE A 76 11.70 3.44 7.41
N SER A 77 12.71 3.10 6.61
CA SER A 77 13.65 1.99 6.88
C SER A 77 12.96 0.64 7.13
N ASN A 78 11.76 0.43 6.58
CA ASN A 78 10.99 -0.79 6.77
C ASN A 78 11.43 -1.85 5.74
N LYS A 79 12.53 -2.55 6.06
CA LYS A 79 13.14 -3.55 5.18
C LYS A 79 12.17 -4.68 4.83
N GLU A 80 11.38 -5.15 5.78
CA GLU A 80 10.44 -6.25 5.57
C GLU A 80 9.39 -5.90 4.50
N ILE A 81 8.80 -4.70 4.58
CA ILE A 81 7.83 -4.24 3.59
C ILE A 81 8.51 -3.91 2.25
N ALA A 82 9.71 -3.34 2.27
CA ALA A 82 10.47 -3.08 1.06
C ALA A 82 10.77 -4.39 0.29
N ASP A 83 11.16 -5.45 0.99
CA ASP A 83 11.43 -6.75 0.40
C ASP A 83 10.15 -7.44 -0.09
N LEU A 84 9.04 -7.31 0.65
CA LEU A 84 7.72 -7.76 0.19
C LEU A 84 7.31 -7.06 -1.12
N LEU A 85 7.43 -5.74 -1.19
CA LEU A 85 7.10 -4.97 -2.39
C LEU A 85 7.99 -5.36 -3.58
N ARG A 86 9.31 -5.50 -3.37
CA ARG A 86 10.25 -5.96 -4.41
C ARG A 86 9.93 -7.36 -4.93
N LYS A 87 9.56 -8.29 -4.03
CA LYS A 87 9.12 -9.63 -4.40
C LYS A 87 7.94 -9.62 -5.37
N HIS A 88 7.10 -8.58 -5.30
CA HIS A 88 5.95 -8.39 -6.18
C HIS A 88 6.20 -7.41 -7.33
N GLY A 89 7.47 -7.09 -7.64
CA GLY A 89 7.85 -6.32 -8.82
C GLY A 89 7.88 -4.80 -8.63
N ALA A 90 7.92 -4.31 -7.39
CA ALA A 90 8.19 -2.90 -7.13
C ALA A 90 9.63 -2.54 -7.52
N LYS A 91 9.80 -1.43 -8.24
CA LYS A 91 11.10 -0.95 -8.75
C LYS A 91 11.27 0.56 -8.54
#